data_AF-A0A3B8HFQ8-F1
#
_entry.id   AF-A0A3B8HFQ8-F1
#
_cell.length_a   1.000
_cell.length_b   1.000
_cell.length_c   1.000
_cell.angle_alpha   90.00
_cell.angle_beta   90.00
_cell.angle_gamma   90.00
#
_symmetry.space_group_name_H-M   'P 1'
#
loop_
_entity.id
_entity.type
_entity.pdbx_description
1 polymer ?
#
loop_
_entity_poly.entity_id
_entity_poly.type
_entity_poly.pdbx_seq_one_letter_code
_entity_poly.pdbx_strand_id
1 'polypeptide(L)' 'IRWICEDLGLQPKLTYAGGDRGWIGDSPFIFLDCSRIRDLGWKPKLRINEGVIKTLEYLKANHWLLENRA' A
#
# COMPACT_ATOMS: atom_id res chain seq x y z
N ILE A 1 -7.23 -0.18 2.31
CA ILE A 1 -8.00 1.02 1.92
C ILE A 1 -8.32 1.95 3.10
N ARG A 2 -8.79 1.45 4.25
CA ARG A 2 -9.15 2.29 5.42
C ARG A 2 -8.09 3.33 5.83
N TRP A 3 -6.83 2.94 5.97
CA TRP A 3 -5.74 3.87 6.32
C TRP A 3 -5.63 5.08 5.37
N ILE A 4 -5.88 4.88 4.08
CA ILE A 4 -5.85 5.96 3.08
C ILE A 4 -7.06 6.87 3.25
N CYS A 5 -8.25 6.30 3.43
CA CYS A 5 -9.47 7.07 3.65
C CYS A 5 -9.40 7.91 4.93
N GLU A 6 -8.89 7.32 6.02
CA GLU A 6 -8.71 7.98 7.31
C GLU A 6 -7.74 9.17 7.19
N ASP A 7 -6.58 8.98 6.57
CA ASP A 7 -5.59 10.05 6.38
C ASP A 7 -6.11 11.20 5.51
N LEU A 8 -6.91 10.88 4.49
CA LEU A 8 -7.53 11.89 3.61
C LEU A 8 -8.79 12.52 4.21
N GLY A 9 -9.28 12.04 5.36
CA GLY A 9 -10.53 12.51 5.96
C GLY A 9 -11.79 12.19 5.12
N LEU A 10 -11.76 11.11 4.35
CA LEU A 10 -12.83 10.72 3.42
C LEU A 10 -13.63 9.51 3.90
N GLN A 11 -14.92 9.49 3.58
CA GLN A 11 -15.81 8.35 3.83
C GLN A 11 -16.51 7.90 2.53
N PRO A 12 -15.76 7.36 1.55
CA PRO A 12 -16.36 6.94 0.29
C PRO A 12 -17.19 5.67 0.46
N LYS A 13 -18.23 5.53 -0.37
CA LYS A 13 -18.91 4.23 -0.55
C LYS A 13 -17.94 3.29 -1.27
N LEU A 14 -17.57 2.19 -0.61
CA LEU A 14 -16.69 1.17 -1.20
C LEU A 14 -17.53 0.16 -1.98
N THR A 15 -17.23 0.01 -3.27
CA THR A 15 -17.81 -1.02 -4.13
C THR A 15 -16.69 -1.97 -4.53
N TYR A 16 -16.85 -3.25 -4.21
CA TYR A 16 -15.89 -4.30 -4.54
C TYR A 16 -16.39 -5.08 -5.75
N ALA A 17 -15.49 -5.41 -6.68
CA ALA A 17 -15.83 -6.24 -7.84
C ALA A 17 -16.23 -7.69 -7.47
N GLY A 18 -15.99 -8.09 -6.21
CA GLY A 18 -16.18 -9.45 -5.73
C GLY A 18 -14.98 -10.35 -6.05
N GLY A 19 -15.02 -11.58 -5.53
CA GLY A 19 -13.94 -12.56 -5.67
C GLY A 19 -12.78 -12.37 -4.68
N ASP A 20 -11.90 -13.36 -4.63
CA ASP A 20 -10.79 -13.42 -3.67
C ASP A 20 -9.49 -12.78 -4.20
N ARG A 21 -9.47 -12.32 -5.46
CA ARG A 21 -8.26 -11.82 -6.14
C ARG A 21 -8.57 -10.72 -7.15
N GLY A 22 -7.59 -9.86 -7.44
CA GLY A 22 -7.76 -8.76 -8.40
C GLY A 22 -7.73 -9.18 -9.87
N TRP A 23 -6.89 -10.17 -10.21
CA TRP A 23 -6.73 -10.69 -11.58
C TRP A 23 -6.15 -12.12 -11.58
N ILE A 24 -6.08 -12.75 -12.76
CA ILE A 24 -5.48 -14.08 -12.92
C ILE A 24 -4.00 -14.02 -12.58
N GLY A 25 -3.56 -14.82 -11.60
CA GLY A 25 -2.18 -14.84 -11.11
C GLY A 25 -1.92 -13.98 -9.87
N ASP A 26 -2.90 -13.19 -9.42
CA ASP A 26 -2.81 -12.48 -8.14
C ASP A 26 -2.93 -13.47 -6.96
N SER A 27 -2.00 -13.36 -6.01
CA SER A 27 -2.00 -14.17 -4.79
C SER A 27 -2.68 -13.38 -3.68
N PRO A 28 -3.79 -13.89 -3.10
CA PRO A 28 -4.58 -13.15 -2.11
C PRO A 28 -3.79 -12.81 -0.84
N PHE A 29 -2.72 -13.56 -0.56
CA PHE A 29 -1.87 -13.34 0.58
C PHE A 29 -0.42 -13.68 0.24
N ILE A 30 0.49 -12.79 0.60
CA ILE A 30 1.93 -12.99 0.50
C ILE A 30 2.55 -12.68 1.86
N PHE A 31 3.20 -13.69 2.44
CA PHE A 31 3.98 -13.54 3.65
C PHE A 31 5.30 -14.28 3.47
N LEU A 32 6.37 -13.49 3.36
CA LEU A 32 7.70 -14.01 3.07
C LEU A 32 8.45 -14.31 4.36
N ASP A 33 9.16 -15.43 4.38
CA ASP A 33 10.21 -15.63 5.37
C ASP A 33 11.39 -14.71 5.06
N CYS A 34 11.62 -13.76 5.96
CA CYS A 34 12.71 -12.79 5.89
C CYS A 34 13.86 -13.13 6.85
N SER A 35 13.94 -14.36 7.38
CA SER A 35 15.02 -14.83 8.27
C SER A 35 16.40 -14.49 7.74
N ARG A 36 16.72 -14.94 6.52
CA ARG A 36 18.04 -14.78 5.89
C ARG A 36 18.53 -13.33 5.81
N ILE A 37 17.65 -12.39 5.46
CA ILE A 37 18.04 -10.97 5.37
C ILE A 37 18.12 -10.32 6.76
N ARG A 38 17.28 -10.76 7.70
CA ARG A 38 17.33 -10.30 9.09
C ARG A 38 18.59 -10.76 9.82
N ASP A 39 19.11 -11.94 9.48
CA ASP A 39 20.38 -12.47 10.02
C ASP A 39 21.58 -11.60 9.60
N LEU A 40 21.48 -10.86 8.50
CA LEU A 40 22.47 -9.85 8.08
C LEU A 40 22.35 -8.54 8.86
N GLY A 41 21.49 -8.47 9.87
CA GLY A 41 21.24 -7.27 10.68
C GLY A 41 20.22 -6.30 10.07
N TRP A 42 19.69 -6.60 8.88
CA TRP A 42 18.65 -5.77 8.27
C TRP A 42 17.33 -5.88 9.05
N LYS A 43 16.69 -4.75 9.30
CA LYS A 43 15.35 -4.69 9.89
C LYS A 43 14.50 -3.64 9.17
N PRO A 44 13.20 -3.89 8.97
CA PRO A 44 12.31 -2.87 8.42
C PRO A 44 12.28 -1.67 9.37
N LYS A 45 12.50 -0.47 8.82
CA LYS A 45 12.43 0.78 9.58
C LYS A 45 11.00 1.26 9.82
N LEU A 46 10.06 0.75 9.03
CA LEU A 46 8.65 1.15 9.04
C LEU A 46 7.77 -0.09 9.05
N ARG A 47 6.64 0.02 9.75
CA ARG A 47 5.51 -0.90 9.64
C ARG A 47 4.75 -0.63 8.34
N ILE A 48 3.92 -1.59 7.93
CA ILE A 48 3.18 -1.48 6.66
C ILE A 48 2.27 -0.25 6.62
N ASN A 49 1.59 0.08 7.72
CA ASN A 49 0.73 1.25 7.80
C ASN A 49 1.54 2.55 7.66
N GLU A 50 2.69 2.66 8.32
CA GLU A 50 3.57 3.83 8.22
C GLU A 50 4.11 3.99 6.79
N GLY A 51 4.48 2.89 6.13
CA GLY A 51 4.87 2.90 4.72
C GLY A 51 3.77 3.42 3.79
N VAL A 52 2.52 2.97 4.01
CA VAL A 52 1.35 3.43 3.25
C VAL A 52 1.14 4.94 3.44
N ILE A 53 1.11 5.43 4.69
CA ILE A 53 0.90 6.86 4.96
C ILE A 53 2.04 7.72 4.43
N LYS A 54 3.30 7.30 4.63
CA LYS A 54 4.46 8.06 4.11
C LYS A 54 4.46 8.16 2.58
N THR A 55 3.97 7.13 1.90
CA THR A 55 3.81 7.13 0.44
C THR A 55 2.67 8.05 0.01
N LEU A 56 1.55 8.01 0.74
CA LEU A 56 0.41 8.90 0.50
C LEU A 56 0.80 10.38 0.64
N GLU A 57 1.52 10.73 1.71
CA GLU A 57 2.06 12.09 1.91
C GLU A 57 2.98 12.53 0.78
N TYR A 58 3.85 11.63 0.31
CA TYR A 58 4.72 11.92 -0.83
C TYR A 58 3.91 12.22 -2.10
N LEU A 59 2.86 11.45 -2.38
CA LEU A 59 1.99 11.67 -3.54
C LEU A 59 1.17 12.96 -3.39
N LYS A 60 0.68 13.29 -2.19
CA LYS A 60 0.00 14.58 -1.90
C LYS A 60 0.91 15.76 -2.18
N ALA A 61 2.17 15.68 -1.76
CA ALA A 61 3.17 16.73 -2.01
C ALA A 61 3.63 16.80 -3.48
N ASN A 62 3.43 15.74 -4.27
CA ASN A 62 3.90 15.62 -5.64
C ASN A 62 2.76 15.24 -6.59
N HIS A 63 1.67 16.00 -6.55
CA HIS A 63 0.45 15.66 -7.30
C HIS A 63 0.68 15.51 -8.81
N TRP A 64 1.70 16.18 -9.36
CA TRP A 64 2.15 16.05 -10.75
C TRP A 64 2.49 14.60 -11.17
N LEU A 65 2.83 13.71 -10.23
CA LEU A 65 3.06 12.28 -10.49
C LEU A 65 1.80 11.52 -10.89
N LEU A 66 0.62 12.06 -10.54
CA LEU A 66 -0.68 11.46 -10.83
C LEU A 66 -1.32 12.05 -12.10
N GLU A 67 -0.72 13.11 -12.66
CA GLU A 67 -1.20 13.71 -13.89
C GLU A 67 -0.96 12.78 -15.08
N ASN A 68 -1.96 12.67 -15.93
CA ASN A 68 -1.87 11.82 -17.12
C ASN A 68 -0.96 12.52 -18.14
N ARG A 69 0.14 11.86 -18.51
CA ARG A 69 1.06 12.32 -19.55
C ARG A 69 0.80 11.52 -20.82
N ALA A 70 -0.36 11.77 -21.43
CA ALA A 70 -0.77 11.18 -22.70
C ALA A 70 -1.20 12.29 -23.66
#